data_AF-A0AAP0JHF3-F1
#
_entry.id   AF-A0AAP0JHF3-F1
#
_cell.length_a   1.000
_cell.length_b   1.000
_cell.length_c   1.000
_cell.angle_alpha   90.00
_cell.angle_beta   90.00
_cell.angle_gamma   90.00
#
_symmetry.space_group_name_H-M   'P 1'
#
loop_
_entity.id
_entity.type
_entity.pdbx_description
1 polymer ?
#
loop_
_entity_poly.entity_id
_entity_poly.type
_entity_poly.pdbx_seq_one_letter_code
_entity_poly.pdbx_strand_id
1 'polypeptide(L)'
;MTHNHENDLESSSSSLNSSLHDAEEERTIAGFLLEERHKEDGRLGKRLSHLNSIPHTPRVNGSIPDVTDATLDHERLSERLATYDLAELQIEGDGNCQFRALADQLFRNPEHHKHVRKQVVKQLKHHRKLYEGYVPMKYKTYLKKMKRSGEWGDHVTLQAAADQTFPPGHLGKSIGFFSELLQGHAMNV
;
A
#
# COMPACT_ATOMS: atom_id res chain seq x y z
N MET A 1 -53.32 10.56 -28.51
CA MET A 1 -52.51 11.57 -29.24
C MET A 1 -52.70 12.85 -28.44
N THR A 2 -51.74 13.39 -27.69
CA THR A 2 -50.32 13.65 -27.99
C THR A 2 -49.48 13.64 -26.71
N HIS A 3 -48.22 13.21 -26.86
CA HIS A 3 -47.12 13.29 -25.89
C HIS A 3 -46.78 14.75 -25.52
N ASN A 4 -46.31 14.98 -24.29
CA ASN A 4 -45.31 15.99 -23.97
C ASN A 4 -44.25 15.36 -23.06
N HIS A 5 -43.02 15.30 -23.58
CA HIS A 5 -41.78 14.99 -22.88
C HIS A 5 -41.09 16.32 -22.56
N GLU A 6 -40.74 16.57 -21.29
CA GLU A 6 -39.79 17.61 -20.91
C GLU A 6 -38.57 16.97 -20.23
N ASN A 7 -37.49 16.94 -21.01
CA ASN A 7 -36.07 17.09 -20.69
C ASN A 7 -35.56 16.83 -19.26
N ASP A 8 -34.88 15.69 -19.08
CA ASP A 8 -33.82 15.49 -18.08
C ASP A 8 -32.44 15.68 -18.75
N LEU A 9 -31.85 16.86 -18.57
CA LEU A 9 -30.48 17.21 -19.00
C LEU A 9 -29.66 17.67 -17.79
N GLU A 10 -29.41 16.78 -16.83
CA GLU A 10 -28.39 16.99 -15.80
C GLU A 10 -27.78 15.66 -15.36
N SER A 11 -26.68 15.28 -16.01
CA SER A 11 -25.63 14.42 -15.41
C SER A 11 -24.47 14.25 -16.38
N SER A 12 -23.57 15.23 -16.44
CA SER A 12 -22.25 15.06 -17.07
C SER A 12 -21.11 15.81 -16.36
N SER A 13 -21.40 16.55 -15.28
CA SER A 13 -20.41 17.34 -14.55
C SER A 13 -19.64 16.55 -13.48
N SER A 14 -20.19 15.46 -12.95
CA SER A 14 -19.57 14.71 -11.84
C SER A 14 -18.34 13.89 -12.23
N SER A 15 -18.25 13.44 -13.49
CA SER A 15 -17.12 12.63 -13.97
C SER A 15 -15.88 13.47 -14.29
N LEU A 16 -16.06 14.73 -14.67
CA LEU A 16 -14.96 15.62 -15.02
C LEU A 16 -14.22 16.14 -13.77
N ASN A 17 -14.97 16.46 -12.71
CA ASN A 17 -14.40 16.98 -11.47
C ASN A 17 -13.51 15.97 -10.74
N SER A 18 -13.85 14.67 -10.79
CA SER A 18 -13.00 13.60 -10.24
C SER A 18 -11.68 13.47 -10.99
N SER A 19 -11.67 13.66 -12.31
CA SER A 19 -10.45 13.51 -13.12
C SER A 19 -9.45 14.66 -12.93
N LEU A 20 -9.96 15.86 -12.65
CA LEU A 20 -9.15 17.05 -12.43
C LEU A 20 -8.45 17.01 -11.07
N HIS A 21 -9.16 16.61 -10.01
CA HIS A 21 -8.56 16.40 -8.69
C HIS A 21 -7.48 15.33 -8.72
N ASP A 22 -7.73 14.21 -9.43
CA ASP A 22 -6.74 13.14 -9.60
C ASP A 22 -5.47 13.64 -10.31
N ALA A 23 -5.60 14.53 -11.30
CA ALA A 23 -4.48 15.08 -12.06
C ALA A 23 -3.71 16.15 -11.26
N GLU A 24 -4.40 16.96 -10.46
CA GLU A 24 -3.77 17.93 -9.56
C GLU A 24 -3.03 17.25 -8.40
N GLU A 25 -3.60 16.17 -7.85
CA GLU A 25 -2.93 15.32 -6.85
C GLU A 25 -1.67 14.67 -7.46
N GLU A 26 -1.75 14.17 -8.69
CA GLU A 26 -0.60 13.60 -9.41
C GLU A 26 0.48 14.66 -9.69
N ARG A 27 0.09 15.90 -10.02
CA ARG A 27 1.01 17.05 -10.16
C ARG A 27 1.63 17.47 -8.84
N THR A 28 0.88 17.42 -7.74
CA THR A 28 1.34 17.76 -6.40
C THR A 28 2.33 16.71 -5.90
N ILE A 29 2.02 15.43 -6.11
CA ILE A 29 2.96 14.32 -5.86
C ILE A 29 4.21 14.50 -6.74
N ALA A 30 4.05 14.81 -8.03
CA ALA A 30 5.18 15.06 -8.92
C ALA A 30 6.02 16.27 -8.49
N GLY A 31 5.40 17.32 -7.94
CA GLY A 31 6.03 18.51 -7.39
C GLY A 31 6.82 18.19 -6.11
N PHE A 32 6.22 17.47 -5.16
CA PHE A 32 6.89 16.98 -3.96
C PHE A 32 8.08 16.06 -4.30
N LEU A 33 7.89 15.15 -5.26
CA LEU A 33 8.97 14.31 -5.81
C LEU A 33 10.07 15.14 -6.51
N LEU A 34 9.77 16.36 -6.97
CA LEU A 34 10.74 17.29 -7.56
C LEU A 34 11.52 18.06 -6.49
N GLU A 35 10.87 18.47 -5.41
CA GLU A 35 11.49 19.21 -4.30
C GLU A 35 12.33 18.30 -3.40
N GLU A 36 11.85 17.08 -3.09
CA GLU A 36 12.58 16.05 -2.33
C GLU A 36 13.79 15.47 -3.11
N ARG A 37 13.81 15.67 -4.44
CA ARG A 37 14.94 15.33 -5.32
C ARG A 37 16.25 16.05 -4.91
N HIS A 38 16.15 17.08 -4.08
CA HIS A 38 17.29 17.82 -3.55
C HIS A 38 17.75 17.39 -2.15
N LYS A 39 17.07 16.45 -1.46
CA LYS A 39 17.45 16.10 -0.08
C LYS A 39 17.80 14.64 0.24
N GLU A 40 17.18 13.59 -0.30
CA GLU A 40 17.56 12.23 0.11
C GLU A 40 17.40 11.15 -0.98
N ASP A 41 18.48 10.87 -1.72
CA ASP A 41 18.58 9.85 -2.77
C ASP A 41 18.59 8.41 -2.22
N GLY A 42 17.54 7.63 -2.50
CA GLY A 42 17.63 6.15 -2.57
C GLY A 42 17.87 5.44 -1.24
N ARG A 43 17.36 6.00 -0.14
CA ARG A 43 17.77 5.63 1.22
C ARG A 43 17.24 4.27 1.70
N LEU A 44 16.09 3.77 1.22
CA LEU A 44 15.48 2.55 1.80
C LEU A 44 16.26 1.25 1.54
N GLY A 45 16.63 0.97 0.28
CA GLY A 45 17.42 -0.22 -0.03
C GLY A 45 18.80 -0.22 0.61
N LYS A 46 19.44 0.96 0.68
CA LYS A 46 20.71 1.15 1.39
C LYS A 46 20.54 0.98 2.91
N ARG A 47 19.46 1.49 3.51
CA ARG A 47 19.14 1.37 4.94
C ARG A 47 19.00 -0.09 5.39
N LEU A 48 18.40 -0.95 4.57
CA LEU A 48 18.16 -2.35 4.97
C LEU A 48 19.36 -3.27 4.75
N SER A 49 20.26 -2.92 3.81
CA SER A 49 21.41 -3.77 3.46
C SER A 49 22.44 -3.97 4.59
N HIS A 50 22.41 -3.12 5.63
CA HIS A 50 23.33 -3.18 6.77
C HIS A 50 22.69 -3.78 8.04
N LEU A 51 21.42 -4.19 7.99
CA LEU A 51 20.72 -4.71 9.18
C LEU A 51 21.09 -6.18 9.37
N ASN A 52 22.02 -6.43 10.29
CA ASN A 52 22.34 -7.79 10.73
C ASN A 52 21.09 -8.44 11.33
N SER A 53 20.75 -9.67 10.91
CA SER A 53 19.58 -10.38 11.45
C SER A 53 19.78 -10.65 12.95
N ILE A 54 18.85 -10.16 13.78
CA ILE A 54 18.77 -10.56 15.19
C ILE A 54 18.15 -11.96 15.24
N PRO A 55 18.81 -12.95 15.86
CA PRO A 55 18.23 -14.27 16.07
C PRO A 55 16.88 -14.15 16.78
N HIS A 56 15.83 -14.66 16.15
CA HIS A 56 14.48 -14.60 16.68
C HIS A 56 13.84 -15.97 16.55
N THR A 57 13.28 -16.47 17.65
CA THR A 57 12.44 -17.68 17.64
C THR A 57 11.00 -17.25 17.38
N PRO A 58 10.40 -17.61 16.23
CA PRO A 58 8.99 -17.35 15.97
C PRO A 58 8.11 -18.01 17.04
N ARG A 59 7.10 -17.28 17.50
CA ARG A 59 6.05 -17.81 18.37
C ARG A 59 4.75 -17.83 17.58
N VAL A 60 4.02 -18.94 17.62
CA VAL A 60 2.67 -19.02 17.07
C VAL A 60 1.72 -18.69 18.21
N ASN A 61 0.96 -17.61 18.08
CA ASN A 61 -0.05 -17.24 19.07
C ASN A 61 -1.27 -18.14 18.87
N GLY A 62 -1.51 -19.07 19.81
CA GLY A 62 -2.66 -19.99 19.77
C GLY A 62 -3.98 -19.34 20.20
N SER A 63 -3.91 -18.21 20.89
CA SER A 63 -5.04 -17.39 21.33
C SER A 63 -4.67 -15.91 21.25
N ILE A 64 -5.67 -15.04 21.34
CA ILE A 64 -5.43 -13.59 21.46
C ILE A 64 -4.62 -13.36 22.75
N PRO A 65 -3.46 -12.68 22.70
CA PRO A 65 -2.66 -12.40 23.88
C PRO A 65 -3.43 -11.49 24.85
N ASP A 66 -3.15 -11.63 26.13
CA ASP A 66 -3.65 -10.66 27.11
C ASP A 66 -2.94 -9.30 26.98
N VAL A 67 -3.39 -8.31 27.75
CA VAL A 67 -2.85 -6.93 27.67
C VAL A 67 -1.38 -6.89 28.09
N THR A 68 -0.98 -7.73 29.04
CA THR A 68 0.40 -7.78 29.53
C THR A 68 1.32 -8.37 28.46
N ASP A 69 0.94 -9.51 27.88
CA ASP A 69 1.66 -10.15 26.78
C ASP A 69 1.76 -9.23 25.56
N ALA A 70 0.66 -8.55 25.19
CA ALA A 70 0.65 -7.60 24.07
C ALA A 70 1.59 -6.40 24.31
N THR A 71 1.69 -5.93 25.55
CA THR A 71 2.59 -4.83 25.93
C THR A 71 4.05 -5.27 25.83
N LEU A 72 4.39 -6.46 26.36
CA LEU A 72 5.74 -7.02 26.26
C LEU A 72 6.15 -7.26 24.80
N ASP A 73 5.24 -7.75 23.95
CA ASP A 73 5.50 -7.93 22.52
C ASP A 73 5.74 -6.57 21.82
N HIS A 74 5.01 -5.52 22.21
CA HIS A 74 5.22 -4.16 21.68
C HIS A 74 6.56 -3.55 22.13
N GLU A 75 6.94 -3.71 23.40
CA GLU A 75 8.25 -3.29 23.91
C GLU A 75 9.39 -3.99 23.16
N ARG A 76 9.27 -5.30 22.95
CA ARG A 76 10.23 -6.08 22.17
C ARG A 76 10.34 -5.60 20.72
N LEU A 77 9.24 -5.21 20.10
CA LEU A 77 9.26 -4.62 18.76
C LEU A 77 10.01 -3.27 18.78
N SER A 78 9.72 -2.41 19.75
CA SER A 78 10.34 -1.10 19.92
C SER A 78 11.87 -1.20 20.08
N GLU A 79 12.36 -2.11 20.93
CA GLU A 79 13.80 -2.36 21.11
C GLU A 79 14.50 -2.79 19.81
N ARG A 80 13.82 -3.64 19.02
CA ARG A 80 14.36 -4.11 17.73
C ARG A 80 14.39 -3.00 16.69
N LEU A 81 13.37 -2.15 16.64
CA LEU A 81 13.37 -0.98 15.75
C LEU A 81 14.48 0.00 16.12
N ALA A 82 14.67 0.26 17.42
CA ALA A 82 15.73 1.13 17.93
C ALA A 82 17.14 0.65 17.56
N THR A 83 17.36 -0.68 17.51
CA THR A 83 18.65 -1.26 17.07
C THR A 83 19.05 -0.85 15.65
N TYR A 84 18.08 -0.43 14.84
CA TYR A 84 18.26 -0.09 13.43
C TYR A 84 17.95 1.38 13.11
N ASP A 85 17.88 2.24 14.13
CA ASP A 85 17.46 3.64 14.02
C ASP A 85 16.10 3.77 13.28
N LEU A 86 15.20 2.82 13.53
CA LEU A 86 13.83 2.81 13.04
C LEU A 86 12.87 3.16 14.17
N ALA A 87 11.70 3.66 13.79
CA ALA A 87 10.59 3.91 14.70
C ALA A 87 9.29 3.46 14.03
N GLU A 88 8.32 3.05 14.84
CA GLU A 88 6.97 2.74 14.37
C GLU A 88 6.21 4.04 14.13
N LEU A 89 5.58 4.15 12.97
CA LEU A 89 4.60 5.19 12.70
C LEU A 89 3.21 4.64 12.99
N GLN A 90 2.49 5.27 13.92
CA GLN A 90 1.11 4.91 14.20
C GLN A 90 0.22 5.30 13.01
N ILE A 91 -0.41 4.30 12.39
CA ILE A 91 -1.34 4.45 11.28
C ILE A 91 -2.76 4.24 11.80
N GLU A 92 -3.70 5.03 11.28
CA GLU A 92 -5.13 4.85 11.58
C GLU A 92 -5.59 3.42 11.29
N GLY A 93 -6.25 2.79 12.28
CA GLY A 93 -6.81 1.44 12.17
C GLY A 93 -8.10 1.38 11.34
N ASP A 94 -8.10 2.00 10.17
CA ASP A 94 -9.22 2.00 9.23
C ASP A 94 -9.00 1.00 8.08
N GLY A 95 -9.97 0.88 7.16
CA GLY A 95 -9.83 0.02 5.98
C GLY A 95 -8.83 0.51 4.92
N ASN A 96 -8.10 1.60 5.19
CA ASN A 96 -7.04 2.13 4.33
C ASN A 96 -5.63 1.92 4.91
N CYS A 97 -5.52 1.40 6.14
CA CYS A 97 -4.28 1.28 6.89
C CYS A 97 -3.11 0.68 6.08
N GLN A 98 -3.34 -0.40 5.33
CA GLN A 98 -2.31 -1.02 4.49
C GLN A 98 -1.77 -0.05 3.42
N PHE A 99 -2.66 0.71 2.77
CA PHE A 99 -2.26 1.67 1.73
C PHE A 99 -1.65 2.94 2.33
N ARG A 100 -2.06 3.33 3.55
CA ARG A 100 -1.42 4.42 4.33
C ARG A 100 0.01 4.05 4.71
N ALA A 101 0.22 2.82 5.20
CA ALA A 101 1.55 2.30 5.50
C ALA A 101 2.45 2.24 4.25
N LEU A 102 1.92 1.73 3.13
CA LEU A 102 2.65 1.74 1.86
C LEU A 102 2.95 3.17 1.37
N ALA A 103 2.02 4.11 1.52
CA ALA A 103 2.21 5.50 1.14
C ALA A 103 3.29 6.19 1.99
N ASP A 104 3.33 5.94 3.29
CA ASP A 104 4.44 6.39 4.15
C ASP A 104 5.78 5.80 3.70
N GLN A 105 5.84 4.50 3.43
CA GLN A 105 7.10 3.88 3.02
C GLN A 105 7.56 4.34 1.63
N LEU A 106 6.65 4.67 0.71
CA LEU A 106 6.99 5.10 -0.65
C LEU A 106 7.20 6.62 -0.79
N PHE A 107 6.42 7.41 -0.06
CA PHE A 107 6.31 8.86 -0.25
C PHE A 107 6.51 9.68 1.04
N ARG A 108 6.82 9.03 2.18
CA ARG A 108 6.92 9.68 3.51
C ARG A 108 5.66 10.45 3.93
N ASN A 109 4.53 10.08 3.36
CA ASN A 109 3.26 10.72 3.65
C ASN A 109 2.09 9.71 3.50
N PRO A 110 1.45 9.30 4.61
CA PRO A 110 0.33 8.36 4.57
C PRO A 110 -0.91 8.92 3.85
N GLU A 111 -1.00 10.22 3.62
CA GLU A 111 -2.13 10.84 2.91
C GLU A 111 -2.17 10.48 1.42
N HIS A 112 -1.07 9.99 0.84
CA HIS A 112 -1.03 9.48 -0.53
C HIS A 112 -1.61 8.06 -0.69
N HIS A 113 -2.29 7.51 0.32
CA HIS A 113 -2.85 6.17 0.30
C HIS A 113 -3.84 5.93 -0.86
N LYS A 114 -4.59 6.96 -1.30
CA LYS A 114 -5.49 6.88 -2.45
C LYS A 114 -4.72 6.63 -3.75
N HIS A 115 -3.62 7.35 -3.95
CA HIS A 115 -2.73 7.17 -5.08
C HIS A 115 -2.13 5.76 -5.08
N VAL A 116 -1.61 5.29 -3.94
CA VAL A 116 -1.06 3.93 -3.81
C VAL A 116 -2.13 2.88 -4.14
N ARG A 117 -3.33 2.97 -3.56
CA ARG A 117 -4.44 2.05 -3.87
C ARG A 117 -4.75 2.02 -5.36
N LYS A 118 -4.81 3.19 -6.00
CA LYS A 118 -5.06 3.31 -7.44
C LYS A 118 -4.00 2.58 -8.28
N GLN A 119 -2.72 2.74 -7.94
CA GLN A 119 -1.63 2.05 -8.64
C GLN A 119 -1.64 0.53 -8.39
N VAL A 120 -1.87 0.09 -7.16
CA VAL A 120 -1.99 -1.35 -6.83
C VAL A 120 -3.15 -1.98 -7.59
N VAL A 121 -4.32 -1.36 -7.60
CA VAL A 121 -5.47 -1.85 -8.37
C VAL A 121 -5.19 -1.84 -9.88
N LYS A 122 -4.42 -0.85 -10.36
CA LYS A 122 -3.97 -0.81 -11.75
C LYS A 122 -3.08 -2.01 -12.06
N GLN A 123 -2.10 -2.33 -11.22
CA GLN A 123 -1.25 -3.53 -11.37
C GLN A 123 -2.09 -4.81 -11.42
N LEU A 124 -2.98 -4.99 -10.43
CA LEU A 124 -3.88 -6.14 -10.35
C LEU A 124 -4.75 -6.29 -11.61
N LYS A 125 -5.22 -5.18 -12.18
CA LYS A 125 -6.05 -5.20 -13.38
C LYS A 125 -5.24 -5.60 -14.63
N HIS A 126 -4.03 -5.07 -14.81
CA HIS A 126 -3.23 -5.30 -16.02
C HIS A 126 -2.58 -6.70 -16.03
N HIS A 127 -2.15 -7.18 -14.87
CA HIS A 127 -1.44 -8.46 -14.75
C HIS A 127 -2.28 -9.55 -14.09
N ARG A 128 -3.59 -9.59 -14.39
CA ARG A 128 -4.59 -10.51 -13.79
C ARG A 128 -4.10 -11.95 -13.63
N LYS A 129 -3.43 -12.51 -14.64
CA LYS A 129 -2.98 -13.92 -14.65
C LYS A 129 -2.01 -14.25 -13.49
N LEU A 130 -1.29 -13.25 -12.97
CA LEU A 130 -0.36 -13.45 -11.85
C LEU A 130 -1.08 -13.59 -10.50
N TYR A 131 -2.27 -13.00 -10.37
CA TYR A 131 -2.93 -12.84 -9.07
C TYR A 131 -4.22 -13.63 -8.93
N GLU A 132 -4.90 -13.92 -10.04
CA GLU A 132 -6.27 -14.46 -9.99
C GLU A 132 -6.40 -15.81 -9.26
N GLY A 133 -5.35 -16.64 -9.29
CA GLY A 133 -5.33 -17.93 -8.61
C GLY A 133 -5.31 -17.84 -7.07
N TYR A 134 -4.92 -16.68 -6.52
CA TYR A 134 -4.84 -16.43 -5.08
C TYR A 134 -6.10 -15.75 -4.53
N VAL A 135 -7.05 -15.40 -5.39
CA VAL A 135 -8.28 -14.71 -5.01
C VAL A 135 -9.43 -15.71 -4.90
N PRO A 136 -10.03 -15.94 -3.72
CA PRO A 136 -11.06 -16.97 -3.50
C PRO A 136 -12.45 -16.59 -4.06
N MET A 137 -12.52 -15.57 -4.92
CA MET A 137 -13.76 -15.07 -5.50
C MET A 137 -13.56 -14.65 -6.95
N LYS A 138 -14.67 -14.34 -7.64
CA LYS A 138 -14.60 -13.83 -9.01
C LYS A 138 -13.72 -12.58 -9.06
N TYR A 139 -12.64 -12.64 -9.84
CA TYR A 139 -11.62 -11.59 -9.89
C TYR A 139 -12.18 -10.20 -10.23
N LYS A 140 -13.19 -10.13 -11.10
CA LYS A 140 -13.89 -8.86 -11.40
C LYS A 140 -14.57 -8.26 -10.16
N THR A 141 -15.14 -9.08 -9.29
CA THR A 141 -15.75 -8.65 -8.02
C THR A 141 -14.67 -8.16 -7.06
N TYR A 142 -13.57 -8.92 -6.93
CA TYR A 142 -12.41 -8.52 -6.14
C TYR A 142 -11.88 -7.14 -6.54
N LEU A 143 -11.61 -6.90 -7.82
CA LEU A 143 -11.17 -5.59 -8.32
C LEU A 143 -12.18 -4.47 -8.02
N LYS A 144 -13.49 -4.74 -8.11
CA LYS A 144 -14.51 -3.74 -7.77
C LYS A 144 -14.49 -3.38 -6.28
N LYS A 145 -14.32 -4.38 -5.41
CA LYS A 145 -14.17 -4.17 -3.97
C LYS A 145 -12.90 -3.37 -3.68
N MET A 146 -11.76 -3.79 -4.22
CA MET A 146 -10.46 -3.20 -3.91
C MET A 146 -10.30 -1.74 -4.36
N LYS A 147 -11.09 -1.31 -5.36
CA LYS A 147 -11.20 0.11 -5.76
C LYS A 147 -11.82 1.01 -4.70
N ARG A 148 -12.65 0.48 -3.81
CA ARG A 148 -13.39 1.28 -2.83
C ARG A 148 -12.44 1.74 -1.73
N SER A 149 -12.53 3.02 -1.38
CA SER A 149 -11.88 3.52 -0.16
C SER A 149 -12.43 2.77 1.05
N GLY A 150 -11.56 2.43 2.00
CA GLY A 150 -11.90 1.64 3.18
C GLY A 150 -12.07 0.14 2.94
N GLU A 151 -11.88 -0.38 1.72
CA GLU A 151 -11.76 -1.83 1.53
C GLU A 151 -10.38 -2.28 2.00
N TRP A 152 -10.35 -3.25 2.91
CA TRP A 152 -9.15 -3.80 3.50
C TRP A 152 -8.26 -4.43 2.42
N GLY A 153 -6.97 -4.12 2.45
CA GLY A 153 -5.97 -4.82 1.64
C GLY A 153 -5.69 -6.21 2.20
N ASP A 154 -5.06 -7.05 1.38
CA ASP A 154 -4.68 -8.42 1.70
C ASP A 154 -3.22 -8.70 1.25
N HIS A 155 -2.83 -9.97 1.22
CA HIS A 155 -1.51 -10.38 0.74
C HIS A 155 -1.34 -10.16 -0.77
N VAL A 156 -2.42 -10.21 -1.55
CA VAL A 156 -2.39 -10.04 -3.01
C VAL A 156 -2.16 -8.56 -3.35
N THR A 157 -2.73 -7.63 -2.60
CA THR A 157 -2.43 -6.19 -2.76
C THR A 157 -1.01 -5.83 -2.36
N LEU A 158 -0.43 -6.50 -1.34
CA LEU A 158 0.99 -6.34 -1.00
C LEU A 158 1.90 -6.83 -2.12
N GLN A 159 1.63 -8.02 -2.68
CA GLN A 159 2.39 -8.53 -3.81
C GLN A 159 2.27 -7.61 -5.02
N ALA A 160 1.07 -7.14 -5.35
CA ALA A 160 0.89 -6.21 -6.45
C ALA A 160 1.55 -4.85 -6.20
N ALA A 161 1.60 -4.36 -4.95
CA ALA A 161 2.37 -3.16 -4.61
C ALA A 161 3.88 -3.37 -4.84
N ALA A 162 4.40 -4.55 -4.49
CA ALA A 162 5.78 -4.92 -4.75
C ALA A 162 6.07 -5.04 -6.27
N ASP A 163 5.17 -5.61 -7.05
CA ASP A 163 5.38 -5.75 -8.50
C ASP A 163 5.19 -4.42 -9.26
N GLN A 164 4.43 -3.48 -8.68
CA GLN A 164 4.14 -2.20 -9.30
C GLN A 164 5.41 -1.33 -9.32
N THR A 165 5.84 -0.97 -10.54
CA THR A 165 6.88 0.05 -10.70
C THR A 165 6.25 1.43 -10.47
N PHE A 166 6.56 2.05 -9.34
CA PHE A 166 6.30 3.47 -9.12
C PHE A 166 7.36 4.29 -9.86
N PRO A 167 7.03 5.50 -10.40
CA PRO A 167 7.93 6.27 -11.25
C PRO A 167 9.35 6.39 -10.65
N PRO A 168 10.39 6.36 -11.50
CA PRO A 168 11.78 6.21 -11.08
C PRO A 168 12.28 7.48 -10.39
N GLY A 169 12.02 7.54 -9.09
CA GLY A 169 12.70 8.41 -8.14
C GLY A 169 13.33 7.63 -6.99
N HIS A 170 12.93 6.36 -6.74
CA HIS A 170 13.33 5.67 -5.51
C HIS A 170 13.48 4.14 -5.55
N LEU A 171 13.25 3.43 -6.68
CA LEU A 171 13.03 1.97 -6.55
C LEU A 171 13.38 1.11 -7.76
N GLY A 172 14.48 1.40 -8.46
CA GLY A 172 14.92 0.59 -9.61
C GLY A 172 15.57 -0.76 -9.26
N LYS A 173 15.91 -1.03 -7.99
CA LYS A 173 16.58 -2.29 -7.58
C LYS A 173 16.17 -2.81 -6.19
N SER A 174 15.31 -2.12 -5.44
CA SER A 174 15.05 -2.44 -4.03
C SER A 174 13.71 -3.13 -3.75
N ILE A 175 12.79 -3.19 -4.71
CA ILE A 175 11.50 -3.88 -4.50
C ILE A 175 11.61 -5.41 -4.66
N GLY A 176 12.70 -5.90 -5.26
CA GLY A 176 13.09 -7.30 -5.17
C GLY A 176 13.24 -7.77 -3.72
N PHE A 177 13.59 -6.86 -2.80
CA PHE A 177 13.66 -7.15 -1.37
C PHE A 177 12.29 -7.31 -0.71
N PHE A 178 11.24 -6.63 -1.19
CA PHE A 178 9.87 -6.83 -0.68
C PHE A 178 9.26 -8.13 -1.21
N SER A 179 9.58 -8.53 -2.45
CA SER A 179 9.25 -9.88 -2.94
C SER A 179 9.98 -10.95 -2.12
N GLU A 180 11.26 -10.78 -1.79
CA GLU A 180 12.02 -11.76 -0.99
C GLU A 180 11.55 -11.81 0.48
N LEU A 181 11.15 -10.68 1.07
CA LEU A 181 10.60 -10.62 2.43
C LEU A 181 9.18 -11.21 2.53
N LEU A 182 8.36 -11.09 1.47
CA LEU A 182 7.00 -11.66 1.41
C LEU A 182 6.99 -13.13 0.92
N GLN A 183 7.87 -13.54 0.01
CA GLN A 183 8.01 -14.96 -0.39
C GLN A 183 8.71 -15.79 0.70
N GLY A 184 9.61 -15.21 1.48
CA GLY A 184 10.43 -15.95 2.46
C GLY A 184 9.72 -16.39 3.74
N HIS A 185 8.49 -15.92 4.02
CA HIS A 185 7.75 -16.25 5.25
C HIS A 185 6.32 -16.79 5.01
N ALA A 186 5.92 -17.04 3.77
CA ALA A 186 4.57 -17.51 3.43
C ALA A 186 4.49 -18.95 2.88
N MET A 187 5.58 -19.73 2.93
CA MET A 187 5.61 -21.12 2.43
C MET A 187 5.99 -22.16 3.49
N ASN A 188 5.77 -21.85 4.78
CA ASN A 188 5.83 -22.85 5.85
C ASN A 188 4.75 -22.57 6.91
N VAL A 189 3.49 -22.52 6.47
CA VAL A 189 2.30 -22.89 7.25
C VAL A 189 1.33 -23.59 6.31
#